data_AF-A0A5Q4EYY8-F1
#
_entry.id   AF-A0A5Q4EYY8-F1
#
_cell.length_a   1.000
_cell.length_b   1.000
_cell.length_c   1.000
_cell.angle_alpha   90.00
_cell.angle_beta   90.00
_cell.angle_gamma   90.00
#
_symmetry.space_group_name_H-M   'P 1'
#
loop_
_entity.id
_entity.type
_entity.pdbx_description
1 polymer ?
#
loop_
_entity_poly.entity_id
_entity_poly.type
_entity_poly.pdbx_seq_one_letter_code
_entity_poly.pdbx_strand_id
1 'polypeptide(L)' 'MNIIFVLIPLSLVLLGLAVWAFFWAVRSRQFENLEVEAWRILMDDEAPSQRPALPAEEASAEEASAEEAPDDDRPAR' A
#
# COMPACT_ATOMS: atom_id res chain seq x y z
N MET A 1 25.61 -31.36 -33.64
CA MET A 1 24.34 -31.94 -33.14
C MET A 1 24.41 -32.15 -31.61
N ASN A 2 24.74 -31.11 -30.82
CA ASN A 2 24.90 -31.24 -29.36
C ASN A 2 23.96 -30.35 -28.55
N ILE A 3 23.39 -29.32 -29.18
CA ILE A 3 22.54 -28.33 -28.49
C ILE A 3 21.28 -28.94 -27.89
N ILE A 4 20.80 -30.05 -28.47
CA ILE A 4 19.64 -30.79 -27.97
C ILE A 4 19.87 -31.29 -26.53
N PHE A 5 21.10 -31.68 -26.18
CA PHE A 5 21.44 -32.10 -24.82
C PHE A 5 21.39 -30.97 -23.79
N VAL A 6 21.40 -29.71 -24.22
CA VAL A 6 21.22 -28.54 -23.35
C VAL A 6 19.77 -28.08 -23.35
N LEU A 7 19.11 -28.09 -24.52
CA LEU A 7 17.74 -27.59 -24.65
C LEU A 7 16.71 -28.46 -23.94
N ILE A 8 16.86 -29.79 -23.96
CA ILE A 8 15.93 -30.70 -23.27
C ILE A 8 15.94 -30.51 -21.74
N PRO A 9 17.09 -30.53 -21.04
CA PRO A 9 17.08 -30.31 -19.60
C PRO A 9 16.69 -28.88 -19.23
N LEU A 10 17.11 -27.89 -20.03
CA LEU A 10 16.72 -26.50 -19.79
C LEU A 10 15.20 -26.30 -19.88
N SER A 11 14.54 -26.91 -20.88
CA SER A 11 13.09 -26.83 -21.03
C SER A 11 12.35 -27.56 -19.91
N LEU A 12 12.85 -28.70 -19.44
CA LEU A 12 12.29 -29.41 -18.28
C LEU A 12 12.35 -28.57 -17.00
N VAL A 13 13.47 -27.88 -16.77
CA VAL A 13 13.62 -26.97 -15.61
C VAL A 13 12.66 -25.79 -15.72
N LEU A 14 12.59 -25.15 -16.88
CA LEU A 14 11.66 -24.04 -17.14
C LEU A 14 10.21 -24.46 -16.97
N LEU A 15 9.84 -25.63 -17.48
CA LEU A 15 8.51 -26.21 -17.33
C LEU A 15 8.19 -26.48 -15.85
N GLY A 16 9.14 -27.08 -15.11
CA GLY A 16 8.99 -27.32 -13.68
C GLY A 16 8.79 -26.03 -12.88
N LEU A 17 9.58 -24.99 -13.18
CA LEU A 17 9.44 -23.67 -12.56
C LEU A 17 8.08 -23.04 -12.89
N ALA A 18 7.62 -23.13 -14.15
CA ALA A 18 6.32 -22.61 -14.55
C ALA A 18 5.17 -23.30 -13.81
N VAL A 19 5.20 -24.62 -13.71
CA VAL A 19 4.21 -25.40 -12.96
C VAL A 19 4.24 -25.02 -11.47
N TRP A 20 5.42 -24.94 -10.87
CA TRP A 20 5.58 -24.55 -9.48
C TRP A 20 5.04 -23.14 -9.20
N ALA A 21 5.39 -22.16 -10.03
CA ALA A 21 4.90 -20.79 -9.94
C ALA A 21 3.38 -20.70 -10.12
N PHE A 22 2.81 -21.50 -11.03
CA PHE A 22 1.36 -21.59 -11.23
C PHE A 22 0.65 -22.07 -9.96
N PHE A 23 1.11 -23.17 -9.36
CA PHE A 23 0.53 -23.67 -8.11
C PHE A 23 0.70 -22.69 -6.94
N TRP A 24 1.85 -22.00 -6.86
CA TRP A 24 2.09 -20.95 -5.88
C TRP A 24 1.14 -19.76 -6.03
N ALA A 25 0.89 -19.31 -7.26
CA ALA A 25 -0.04 -18.22 -7.57
C ALA A 25 -1.49 -18.59 -7.23
N VAL A 26 -1.93 -19.80 -7.60
CA VAL A 26 -3.25 -20.33 -7.24
C VAL A 26 -3.45 -20.37 -5.72
N ARG A 27 -2.42 -20.77 -4.97
CA ARG A 27 -2.50 -20.78 -3.50
C ARG A 27 -2.47 -19.37 -2.88
N SER A 28 -1.80 -18.41 -3.50
CA SER A 28 -1.56 -17.07 -2.94
C SER A 28 -2.77 -16.12 -2.99
N ARG A 29 -3.97 -16.58 -3.39
CA ARG A 29 -5.22 -15.79 -3.36
C ARG A 29 -5.09 -14.34 -3.86
N GLN A 30 -4.25 -14.10 -4.87
CA GLN A 30 -3.95 -12.75 -5.36
C GLN A 30 -5.16 -12.03 -6.02
N PHE A 31 -6.30 -12.71 -6.11
CA PHE A 31 -7.56 -12.17 -6.60
C PHE A 31 -8.34 -11.38 -5.53
N GLU A 32 -8.06 -11.58 -4.23
CA GLU A 32 -8.77 -10.87 -3.15
C GLU A 32 -8.45 -9.36 -3.16
N ASN A 33 -7.30 -8.94 -3.71
CA ASN A 33 -6.87 -7.53 -3.74
C ASN A 33 -7.28 -6.77 -5.01
N LEU A 34 -7.82 -7.45 -6.03
CA LEU A 34 -8.31 -6.80 -7.26
C LEU A 34 -9.70 -6.17 -7.07
N GLU A 35 -10.50 -6.72 -6.17
CA GLU A 35 -11.83 -6.20 -5.84
C GLU A 35 -11.72 -4.82 -5.18
N VAL A 36 -10.80 -4.64 -4.23
CA VAL A 36 -10.56 -3.36 -3.55
C VAL A 36 -10.01 -2.29 -4.51
N GLU A 37 -9.13 -2.67 -5.44
CA GLU A 37 -8.56 -1.76 -6.45
C GLU A 37 -9.63 -1.25 -7.44
N ALA A 38 -10.59 -2.11 -7.81
CA ALA A 38 -11.68 -1.75 -8.72
C ALA A 38 -12.66 -0.72 -8.12
N TRP A 39 -12.90 -0.76 -6.81
CA TRP A 39 -13.66 0.30 -6.13
C TRP A 39 -12.87 1.61 -6.14
N ARG A 40 -11.56 1.60 -5.90
CA ARG A 40 -10.76 2.84 -5.86
C ARG A 40 -10.77 3.64 -7.17
N ILE A 41 -10.80 2.98 -8.33
CA ILE A 41 -10.85 3.68 -9.64
C ILE A 41 -12.21 4.32 -9.95
N LEU A 42 -13.28 3.85 -9.31
CA LEU A 42 -14.65 4.33 -9.52
C LEU A 42 -15.06 5.37 -8.46
N MET A 43 -14.42 5.36 -7.28
CA MET A 43 -14.66 6.30 -6.18
C MET A 43 -13.69 7.49 -6.12
N ASP A 44 -12.65 7.54 -6.96
CA ASP A 44 -11.71 8.67 -7.02
C ASP A 44 -12.36 9.99 -7.51
N ASP A 45 -13.62 9.96 -7.97
CA ASP A 45 -14.40 11.15 -8.29
C ASP A 45 -15.12 11.76 -7.07
N GLU A 46 -15.20 11.05 -5.94
CA GLU A 46 -15.85 11.55 -4.71
C GLU A 46 -14.95 11.42 -3.46
N ALA A 47 -14.24 12.52 -3.20
CA ALA A 47 -13.68 12.98 -1.93
C ALA A 47 -12.16 12.77 -1.69
N PRO A 48 -11.46 13.83 -1.21
CA PRO A 48 -10.02 13.81 -1.01
C PRO A 48 -9.65 13.12 0.31
N SER A 49 -8.35 12.96 0.52
CA SER A 49 -7.66 12.60 1.77
C SER A 49 -7.73 11.14 2.23
N GLN A 50 -6.74 10.35 1.80
CA GLN A 50 -5.85 9.66 2.74
C GLN A 50 -4.40 9.76 2.25
N ARG A 51 -3.71 10.78 2.77
CA ARG A 51 -2.26 10.96 2.61
C ARG A 51 -1.57 9.77 3.29
N PRO A 52 -0.63 9.05 2.65
CA PRO A 52 0.14 8.04 3.36
C PRO A 52 0.91 8.73 4.48
N ALA A 53 0.76 8.27 5.71
CA ALA A 53 1.54 8.76 6.84
C ALA A 53 3.02 8.43 6.60
N LEU A 54 3.77 9.42 6.10
CA LEU A 54 5.24 9.41 6.15
C LEU A 54 5.64 9.79 7.59
N PRO A 55 6.54 9.01 8.23
CA PRO A 55 7.02 9.33 9.57
C PRO A 55 8.17 10.36 9.48
N ALA A 56 7.93 11.59 9.93
CA ALA A 56 8.95 12.59 10.27
C ALA A 56 8.24 13.63 11.16
N GLU A 57 8.43 13.61 12.48
CA GLU A 57 9.58 14.24 13.15
C GLU A 57 9.70 15.71 12.71
N GLU A 58 8.78 16.60 13.15
CA GLU A 58 8.98 18.08 13.09
C GLU A 58 7.88 18.94 13.77
N ALA A 59 6.77 18.40 14.27
CA ALA A 59 5.72 19.21 14.93
C ALA A 59 5.92 19.41 16.45
N SER A 60 7.16 19.64 16.90
CA SER A 60 7.50 19.94 18.31
C SER A 60 8.04 21.37 18.52
N ALA A 61 7.84 22.28 17.56
CA ALA A 61 8.34 23.65 17.63
C ALA A 61 7.24 24.72 17.86
N GLU A 62 6.01 24.30 18.20
CA GLU A 62 4.92 25.21 18.57
C GLU A 62 4.63 25.18 20.09
N GLU A 63 5.68 24.92 20.90
CA GLU A 63 5.75 25.24 22.32
C GLU A 63 6.61 26.50 22.52
N ALA A 64 6.24 27.65 21.95
CA ALA A 64 6.81 28.96 22.34
C ALA A 64 6.18 30.11 21.54
N SER A 65 4.95 30.52 21.84
CA SER A 65 4.51 31.93 21.73
C SER A 65 3.03 32.07 22.08
N ALA A 66 2.74 33.10 22.89
CA ALA A 66 1.42 33.61 23.26
C ALA A 66 0.69 32.91 24.41
N GLU A 67 1.41 32.78 25.52
CA GLU A 67 0.91 33.18 26.84
C GLU A 67 0.40 34.63 26.78
N GLU A 68 -0.90 34.88 27.02
CA GLU A 68 -1.43 36.04 27.78
C GLU A 68 -2.98 35.94 27.89
N ALA A 69 -3.48 35.65 29.10
CA ALA A 69 -4.89 35.87 29.51
C ALA A 69 -5.08 37.36 29.90
N PRO A 70 -6.30 37.94 29.82
CA PRO A 70 -7.09 38.07 31.06
C PRO A 70 -8.62 38.19 30.91
N ASP A 71 -9.29 38.09 32.08
CA ASP A 71 -10.59 38.66 32.52
C ASP A 71 -11.88 38.37 31.73
N ASP A 72 -12.84 37.66 32.31
CA ASP A 72 -13.83 38.09 33.33
C ASP A 72 -15.05 38.78 32.70
N ASP A 73 -16.19 38.07 32.73
CA ASP A 73 -17.58 38.54 32.75
C ASP A 73 -18.53 37.51 32.11
N ARG A 74 -19.14 36.65 32.93
CA ARG A 74 -20.39 35.96 32.58
C ARG A 74 -21.49 36.38 33.55
N PRO A 75 -22.54 37.11 33.11
CA PRO A 75 -23.73 37.26 33.92
C PRO A 75 -24.57 35.97 33.82
N ALA A 76 -24.83 35.35 34.97
CA ALA A 76 -25.84 34.31 35.09
C ALA A 76 -27.23 34.89 34.81
N ARG A 77 -27.98 34.25 33.91
CA ARG A 77 -29.43 34.41 33.75
C ARG A 77 -30.08 33.04 33.72
#